data_AF-A0A6J5DPG9-F1
#
_entry.id   AF-A0A6J5DPG9-F1
#
_cell.length_a   1.000
_cell.length_b   1.000
_cell.length_c   1.000
_cell.angle_alpha   90.00
_cell.angle_beta   90.00
_cell.angle_gamma   90.00
#
_symmetry.space_group_name_H-M   'P 1'
#
loop_
_entity.id
_entity.type
_entity.pdbx_description
1 polymer ?
#
loop_
_entity_poly.entity_id
_entity_poly.type
_entity_poly.pdbx_seq_one_letter_code
_entity_poly.pdbx_strand_id
1 'polypeptide(L)'
;MMFVIQRSLEQGHESVNAYRHGCTYSRPVDDTVVVGALGHSLRAARHARHYAGYPGVQPGTAGVDALRRDPSPLVNLGVRKIFDHLAQTIAALDTKPIIMGHSFGGAFVRLLLDAGYGSAGVSLDGAAVKGVWALPFSEIKATFPVLRNPANLHRAVPITEKEFRYAFTNNLSPDESKRVDDRYAVPVSGRILFQGGFANVAPNAATRYNFANDDRAPRERRKECEALAGDLGV
;
A
#
# COMPACT_ATOMS: atom_id res chain seq x y z
N MET A 1 -5.13 1.42 -15.02
CA MET A 1 -4.55 1.02 -13.73
C MET A 1 -5.39 1.50 -12.54
N MET A 2 -6.72 1.45 -12.70
CA MET A 2 -7.74 1.67 -11.64
C MET A 2 -8.82 0.58 -11.73
N PHE A 3 -8.64 -0.37 -12.66
CA PHE A 3 -9.61 -1.39 -13.04
C PHE A 3 -9.60 -2.60 -12.09
N VAL A 4 -8.59 -2.72 -11.22
CA VAL A 4 -8.41 -3.88 -10.32
C VAL A 4 -9.04 -3.64 -8.93
N ILE A 5 -9.43 -2.40 -8.62
CA ILE A 5 -10.07 -2.04 -7.32
C ILE A 5 -11.40 -2.78 -7.13
N GLN A 6 -12.15 -3.02 -8.21
CA GLN A 6 -13.53 -3.50 -8.15
C GLN A 6 -13.66 -4.99 -7.78
N ARG A 7 -12.82 -5.89 -8.33
CA ARG A 7 -12.95 -7.33 -8.05
C ARG A 7 -12.46 -7.75 -6.66
N SER A 8 -11.53 -7.00 -6.06
CA SER A 8 -10.94 -7.37 -4.77
C SER A 8 -11.87 -7.11 -3.58
N LEU A 9 -12.88 -6.23 -3.75
CA LEU A 9 -13.88 -5.95 -2.73
C LEU A 9 -15.02 -6.99 -2.68
N GLU A 10 -15.24 -7.74 -3.77
CA GLU A 10 -16.38 -8.66 -3.90
C GLU A 10 -15.98 -10.14 -4.11
N GLN A 11 -14.81 -10.45 -4.64
CA GLN A 11 -14.44 -11.83 -4.98
C GLN A 11 -13.24 -12.32 -4.16
N GLY A 12 -13.46 -13.39 -3.39
CA GLY A 12 -12.37 -14.20 -2.84
C GLY A 12 -11.77 -15.03 -3.95
N HIS A 13 -10.49 -14.82 -4.27
CA HIS A 13 -9.74 -15.71 -5.15
C HIS A 13 -8.38 -16.08 -4.56
N GLU A 14 -7.97 -17.27 -4.98
CA GLU A 14 -6.99 -18.20 -4.42
C GLU A 14 -5.52 -17.73 -4.44
N SER A 15 -4.76 -18.35 -3.54
CA SER A 15 -3.30 -18.43 -3.39
C SER A 15 -2.43 -17.75 -4.46
N VAL A 16 -1.60 -16.80 -4.04
CA VAL A 16 -0.47 -16.28 -4.82
C VAL A 16 0.73 -17.20 -4.61
N ASN A 17 0.97 -18.11 -5.55
CA ASN A 17 2.25 -18.83 -5.66
C ASN A 17 3.19 -18.02 -6.56
N ALA A 18 4.28 -17.49 -6.02
CA ALA A 18 5.34 -16.88 -6.81
C ALA A 18 6.28 -17.98 -7.34
N TYR A 19 6.21 -18.27 -8.65
CA TYR A 19 7.08 -19.25 -9.32
C TYR A 19 8.14 -18.55 -10.18
N ARG A 20 9.42 -18.84 -9.93
CA ARG A 20 10.48 -18.79 -10.96
C ARG A 20 11.67 -19.69 -10.61
N HIS A 21 12.11 -20.50 -11.57
CA HIS A 21 13.36 -21.29 -11.59
C HIS A 21 13.59 -22.33 -10.46
N GLY A 22 12.70 -23.32 -10.34
CA GLY A 22 13.03 -24.63 -9.73
C GLY A 22 13.35 -24.66 -8.23
N CYS A 23 13.47 -23.52 -7.57
CA CYS A 23 13.55 -23.40 -6.11
C CYS A 23 12.16 -23.06 -5.57
N THR A 24 11.52 -24.02 -4.91
CA THR A 24 10.25 -23.80 -4.21
C THR A 24 10.48 -22.96 -2.96
N TYR A 25 9.99 -21.72 -2.97
CA TYR A 25 9.89 -20.91 -1.74
C TYR A 25 8.62 -21.31 -0.99
N SER A 26 8.62 -22.48 -0.34
CA SER A 26 7.53 -22.88 0.56
C SER A 26 7.84 -22.34 1.96
N ARG A 27 7.57 -21.06 2.19
CA ARG A 27 7.28 -20.59 3.55
C ARG A 27 5.77 -20.58 3.74
N PRO A 28 5.26 -20.97 4.92
CA PRO A 28 3.84 -20.84 5.21
C PRO A 28 3.39 -19.40 4.93
N VAL A 29 2.24 -19.24 4.28
CA VAL A 29 1.64 -17.93 3.92
C VAL A 29 1.16 -17.16 5.18
N ASP A 30 1.37 -17.76 6.35
CA ASP A 30 0.94 -17.35 7.68
C ASP A 30 1.55 -16.01 8.14
N ASP A 31 2.65 -15.56 7.53
CA ASP A 31 3.37 -14.31 7.85
C ASP A 31 3.10 -13.22 6.80
N THR A 32 1.84 -12.93 6.49
CA THR A 32 1.46 -11.85 5.55
C THR A 32 1.01 -10.59 6.29
N VAL A 33 1.61 -9.44 5.95
CA VAL A 33 1.17 -8.10 6.39
C VAL A 33 0.55 -7.34 5.22
N VAL A 34 -0.69 -6.90 5.40
CA VAL A 34 -1.40 -6.06 4.42
C VAL A 34 -1.38 -4.60 4.84
N VAL A 35 -0.87 -3.75 3.95
CA VAL A 35 -0.86 -2.29 4.06
C VAL A 35 -1.97 -1.72 3.19
N GLY A 36 -2.97 -1.15 3.86
CA GLY A 36 -4.15 -0.57 3.24
C GLY A 36 -3.89 0.72 2.45
N ALA A 37 -4.85 1.10 1.62
CA ALA A 37 -4.82 2.35 0.86
C ALA A 37 -5.40 3.50 1.67
N LEU A 38 -4.64 4.59 1.83
CA LEU A 38 -5.14 5.91 2.28
C LEU A 38 -6.02 5.87 3.55
N GLY A 39 -5.70 5.00 4.51
CA GLY A 39 -6.44 4.85 5.77
C GLY A 39 -7.51 3.75 5.81
N HIS A 40 -7.75 3.02 4.72
CA HIS A 40 -8.69 1.88 4.72
C HIS A 40 -7.98 0.59 5.10
N SER A 41 -8.54 -0.20 6.02
CA SER A 41 -8.15 -1.60 6.17
C SER A 41 -8.78 -2.41 5.03
N LEU A 42 -7.98 -2.92 4.10
CA LEU A 42 -8.48 -3.89 3.13
C LEU A 42 -8.79 -5.19 3.87
N ARG A 43 -10.02 -5.70 3.79
CA ARG A 43 -10.36 -7.06 4.24
C ARG A 43 -10.08 -8.12 3.14
N ALA A 44 -9.36 -7.72 2.09
CA ALA A 44 -9.28 -8.44 0.82
C ALA A 44 -8.38 -9.68 0.86
N ALA A 45 -7.51 -9.84 1.86
CA ALA A 45 -6.66 -11.01 2.00
C ALA A 45 -7.15 -11.89 3.15
N ARG A 46 -8.13 -12.77 2.91
CA ARG A 46 -8.65 -13.69 3.95
C ARG A 46 -7.56 -14.54 4.63
N HIS A 47 -6.39 -14.67 4.02
CA HIS A 47 -5.22 -15.38 4.52
C HIS A 47 -4.17 -14.48 5.21
N ALA A 48 -4.37 -13.16 5.25
CA ALA A 48 -3.47 -12.26 5.95
C ALA A 48 -3.75 -12.30 7.46
N ARG A 49 -2.71 -12.65 8.23
CA ARG A 49 -2.77 -12.69 9.69
C ARG A 49 -2.67 -11.30 10.32
N HIS A 50 -2.04 -10.35 9.63
CA HIS A 50 -1.77 -9.01 10.14
C HIS A 50 -2.26 -7.93 9.17
N TYR A 51 -3.16 -7.08 9.65
CA TYR A 51 -3.60 -5.87 8.96
C TYR A 51 -2.98 -4.65 9.64
N ALA A 52 -2.03 -4.02 8.97
CA ALA A 52 -1.35 -2.84 9.49
C ALA A 52 -2.00 -1.59 8.90
N GLY A 53 -2.78 -0.89 9.73
CA GLY A 53 -3.41 0.38 9.41
C GLY A 53 -2.43 1.56 9.49
N TYR A 54 -2.99 2.76 9.34
CA TYR A 54 -2.25 3.99 9.63
C TYR A 54 -2.29 4.28 11.14
N PRO A 55 -1.28 4.98 11.70
CA PRO A 55 -1.23 5.25 13.13
C PRO A 55 -2.46 6.06 13.56
N GLY A 56 -3.15 5.57 14.60
CA GLY A 56 -4.37 6.18 15.12
C GLY A 56 -5.64 5.87 14.31
N VAL A 57 -5.57 4.99 13.31
CA VAL A 57 -6.73 4.55 12.53
C VAL A 57 -7.10 3.13 12.93
N GLN A 58 -8.31 2.95 13.46
CA GLN A 58 -8.83 1.64 13.80
C GLN A 58 -9.11 0.82 12.52
N PRO A 59 -9.03 -0.52 12.57
CA PRO A 59 -9.40 -1.34 11.43
C PRO A 59 -10.93 -1.44 11.27
N GLY A 60 -11.36 -1.82 10.07
CA GLY A 60 -12.74 -2.13 9.75
C GLY A 60 -13.69 -0.93 9.75
N THR A 61 -14.99 -1.22 9.86
CA THR A 61 -16.06 -0.21 9.87
C THR A 61 -15.95 0.75 11.06
N ALA A 62 -15.50 0.26 12.22
CA ALA A 62 -15.26 1.09 13.40
C ALA A 62 -14.24 2.21 13.13
N GLY A 63 -13.20 1.93 12.34
CA GLY A 63 -12.23 2.94 11.90
C GLY A 63 -12.80 3.94 10.91
N VAL A 64 -13.64 3.49 9.98
CA VAL A 64 -14.35 4.36 9.05
C VAL A 64 -15.24 5.33 9.82
N ASP A 65 -16.06 4.82 10.75
CA ASP A 65 -16.96 5.63 11.57
C ASP A 65 -16.21 6.60 12.50
N ALA A 66 -15.05 6.20 13.02
CA ALA A 66 -14.19 7.06 13.80
C ALA A 66 -13.63 8.21 12.94
N LEU A 67 -13.07 7.91 11.76
CA LEU A 67 -12.48 8.91 10.87
C LEU A 67 -13.51 9.88 10.27
N ARG A 68 -14.76 9.43 10.07
CA ARG A 68 -15.86 10.29 9.63
C ARG A 68 -16.29 11.27 10.72
N ARG A 69 -16.27 10.83 11.99
CA ARG A 69 -16.59 11.69 13.14
C ARG A 69 -15.46 12.65 13.46
N ASP A 70 -14.22 12.16 13.45
CA ASP A 70 -13.03 12.96 13.69
C ASP A 70 -11.86 12.51 12.80
N PRO A 71 -11.54 13.27 11.74
CA PRO A 71 -10.42 12.96 10.86
C PRO A 71 -9.07 13.49 11.37
N SER A 72 -8.99 13.98 12.61
CA SER A 72 -7.76 14.48 13.22
C SER A 72 -6.56 13.52 13.13
N PRO A 73 -6.70 12.17 13.17
CA PRO A 73 -5.55 11.28 12.99
C PRO A 73 -4.85 11.40 11.63
N LEU A 74 -5.55 11.91 10.61
CA LEU A 74 -5.03 12.06 9.24
C LEU A 74 -4.41 13.44 8.98
N VAL A 75 -4.66 14.41 9.87
CA VAL A 75 -4.10 15.76 9.81
C VAL A 75 -2.59 15.65 10.00
N ASN A 76 -1.82 16.31 9.12
CA ASN A 76 -0.35 16.25 9.08
C ASN A 76 0.27 14.84 8.97
N LEU A 77 -0.53 13.80 8.74
CA LEU A 77 -0.03 12.44 8.65
C LEU A 77 0.80 12.27 7.37
N GLY A 78 2.10 12.06 7.52
CA GLY A 78 3.01 11.93 6.37
C GLY A 78 3.54 10.52 6.16
N VAL A 79 4.16 10.31 5.01
CA VAL A 79 4.78 9.03 4.62
C VAL A 79 5.75 8.50 5.67
N ARG A 80 6.64 9.34 6.22
CA ARG A 80 7.61 8.87 7.23
C ARG A 80 6.95 8.33 8.50
N LYS A 81 5.97 9.06 9.05
CA LYS A 81 5.25 8.65 10.27
C LYS A 81 4.51 7.32 10.06
N ILE A 82 3.92 7.13 8.88
CA ILE A 82 3.29 5.85 8.54
C ILE A 82 4.33 4.75 8.37
N PHE A 83 5.41 5.01 7.65
CA PHE A 83 6.51 4.06 7.48
C PHE A 83 7.05 3.60 8.83
N ASP A 84 7.29 4.52 9.77
CA ASP A 84 7.77 4.20 11.12
C ASP A 84 6.81 3.29 11.88
N HIS A 85 5.52 3.60 11.83
CA HIS A 85 4.48 2.77 12.46
C HIS A 85 4.40 1.37 11.86
N LEU A 86 4.45 1.26 10.52
CA LEU A 86 4.46 -0.02 9.83
C LEU A 86 5.72 -0.82 10.13
N ALA A 87 6.89 -0.18 10.11
CA ALA A 87 8.17 -0.79 10.43
C ALA A 87 8.20 -1.32 11.87
N GLN A 88 7.69 -0.55 12.84
CA GLN A 88 7.56 -0.99 14.23
C GLN A 88 6.63 -2.20 14.36
N THR A 89 5.49 -2.18 13.67
CA THR A 89 4.54 -3.29 13.66
C THR A 89 5.17 -4.56 13.09
N ILE A 90 5.93 -4.44 12.00
CA ILE A 90 6.61 -5.58 11.36
C ILE A 90 7.78 -6.07 12.22
N ALA A 91 8.53 -5.17 12.85
CA ALA A 91 9.67 -5.53 13.70
C ALA A 91 9.26 -6.31 14.97
N ALA A 92 7.99 -6.23 15.37
CA ALA A 92 7.44 -7.02 16.48
C ALA A 92 7.07 -8.45 16.08
N LEU A 93 7.16 -8.82 14.79
CA LEU A 93 6.93 -10.17 14.32
C LEU A 93 8.20 -11.01 14.46
N ASP A 94 8.04 -12.31 14.74
CA ASP A 94 9.17 -13.24 14.90
C ASP A 94 9.98 -13.43 13.60
N THR A 95 9.34 -13.20 12.45
CA THR A 95 9.90 -13.43 11.11
C THR A 95 9.60 -12.25 10.18
N LYS A 96 10.40 -12.11 9.11
CA LYS A 96 10.13 -11.10 8.07
C LYS A 96 8.94 -11.53 7.20
N PRO A 97 7.85 -10.74 7.18
CA PRO A 97 6.63 -11.12 6.47
C PRO A 97 6.70 -10.89 4.96
N ILE A 98 5.74 -11.47 4.23
CA ILE A 98 5.36 -10.99 2.91
C ILE A 98 4.55 -9.70 3.09
N ILE A 99 4.98 -8.61 2.45
CA ILE A 99 4.30 -7.31 2.56
C ILE A 99 3.46 -7.07 1.32
N MET A 100 2.14 -6.95 1.50
CA MET A 100 1.22 -6.66 0.41
C MET A 100 0.65 -5.25 0.57
N GLY A 101 0.57 -4.49 -0.51
CA GLY A 101 0.07 -3.12 -0.47
C GLY A 101 -0.69 -2.74 -1.73
N HIS A 102 -1.77 -1.99 -1.54
CA HIS A 102 -2.61 -1.49 -2.63
C HIS A 102 -2.55 0.03 -2.72
N SER A 103 -2.64 0.60 -3.93
CA SER A 103 -2.60 2.05 -4.14
C SER A 103 -1.37 2.66 -3.45
N PHE A 104 -1.50 3.68 -2.61
CA PHE A 104 -0.36 4.25 -1.86
C PHE A 104 0.37 3.20 -0.98
N GLY A 105 -0.32 2.14 -0.54
CA GLY A 105 0.28 0.99 0.13
C GLY A 105 1.38 0.31 -0.69
N GLY A 106 1.29 0.31 -2.02
CA GLY A 106 2.36 -0.22 -2.89
C GLY A 106 3.67 0.57 -2.81
N ALA A 107 3.60 1.88 -2.56
CA ALA A 107 4.80 2.67 -2.27
C ALA A 107 5.42 2.25 -0.93
N PHE A 108 4.61 2.00 0.10
CA PHE A 108 5.10 1.48 1.38
C PHE A 108 5.72 0.08 1.25
N VAL A 109 5.16 -0.82 0.44
CA VAL A 109 5.77 -2.12 0.14
C VAL A 109 7.20 -1.93 -0.33
N ARG A 110 7.41 -1.05 -1.32
CA ARG A 110 8.75 -0.75 -1.83
C ARG A 110 9.65 -0.19 -0.74
N LEU A 111 9.23 0.85 -0.03
CA LEU A 111 10.04 1.47 1.03
C LEU A 111 10.42 0.49 2.15
N LEU A 112 9.48 -0.34 2.59
CA LEU A 112 9.71 -1.32 3.67
C LEU A 112 10.63 -2.46 3.20
N LEU A 113 10.50 -2.91 1.95
CA LEU A 113 11.43 -3.88 1.38
C LEU A 113 12.84 -3.31 1.23
N ASP A 114 12.96 -2.06 0.79
CA ASP A 114 14.26 -1.38 0.64
C ASP A 114 14.99 -1.24 1.99
N ALA A 115 14.22 -1.03 3.07
CA ALA A 115 14.72 -0.98 4.44
C ALA A 115 14.86 -2.37 5.10
N GLY A 116 14.58 -3.46 4.37
CA GLY A 116 14.82 -4.83 4.82
C GLY A 116 13.76 -5.42 5.76
N TYR A 117 12.55 -4.85 5.83
CA TYR A 117 11.49 -5.32 6.73
C TYR A 117 10.68 -6.51 6.18
N GLY A 118 10.75 -6.81 4.88
CA GLY A 118 9.97 -7.91 4.28
C GLY A 118 10.85 -9.02 3.67
N SER A 119 10.29 -10.22 3.55
CA SER A 119 10.89 -11.36 2.83
C SER A 119 10.49 -11.39 1.34
N ALA A 120 9.36 -10.79 1.01
CA ALA A 120 8.90 -10.50 -0.35
C ALA A 120 7.83 -9.40 -0.28
N GLY A 121 7.42 -8.86 -1.42
CA GLY A 121 6.25 -7.99 -1.42
C GLY A 121 5.47 -7.93 -2.73
N VAL A 122 4.20 -7.60 -2.60
CA VAL A 122 3.21 -7.56 -3.66
C VAL A 122 2.60 -6.16 -3.68
N SER A 123 2.68 -5.48 -4.82
CA SER A 123 2.10 -4.16 -5.03
C SER A 123 0.94 -4.25 -6.01
N LEU A 124 -0.28 -4.00 -5.56
CA LEU A 124 -1.51 -4.03 -6.35
C LEU A 124 -1.92 -2.61 -6.74
N ASP A 125 -1.89 -2.28 -8.04
CA ASP A 125 -2.18 -0.92 -8.55
C ASP A 125 -1.47 0.18 -7.72
N GLY A 126 -0.20 -0.07 -7.39
CA GLY A 126 0.54 0.68 -6.38
C GLY A 126 1.05 2.04 -6.86
N ALA A 127 1.04 3.03 -5.97
CA ALA A 127 1.56 4.36 -6.24
C ALA A 127 3.07 4.34 -6.57
N ALA A 128 3.47 5.30 -7.39
CA ALA A 128 4.86 5.51 -7.75
C ALA A 128 5.71 5.97 -6.54
N VAL A 129 6.95 5.47 -6.48
CA VAL A 129 8.00 6.04 -5.62
C VAL A 129 8.80 7.09 -6.41
N LYS A 130 9.60 7.92 -5.73
CA LYS A 130 10.49 8.88 -6.41
C LYS A 130 11.35 8.15 -7.45
N GLY A 131 11.48 8.71 -8.64
CA GLY A 131 12.22 8.18 -9.77
C GLY A 131 11.34 7.52 -10.85
N VAL A 132 10.09 7.20 -10.51
CA VAL A 132 9.10 6.70 -11.49
C VAL A 132 8.26 7.87 -11.99
N TRP A 133 8.41 8.22 -13.27
CA TRP A 133 7.72 9.35 -13.90
C TRP A 133 6.39 8.99 -14.57
N ALA A 134 6.03 7.71 -14.59
CA ALA A 134 4.75 7.26 -15.11
C ALA A 134 3.61 7.80 -14.21
N LEU A 135 2.95 8.86 -14.67
CA LEU A 135 1.78 9.46 -14.02
C LEU A 135 0.58 9.35 -14.98
N PRO A 136 -0.23 8.29 -14.89
CA PRO A 136 -1.42 8.13 -15.71
C PRO A 136 -2.34 9.33 -15.55
N PHE A 137 -2.94 9.81 -16.65
CA PHE A 137 -3.90 10.93 -16.60
C PHE A 137 -5.05 10.68 -15.62
N SER A 138 -5.46 9.41 -15.48
CA SER A 138 -6.47 9.00 -14.49
C SER A 138 -6.05 9.24 -13.04
N GLU A 139 -4.77 9.02 -12.70
CA GLU A 139 -4.23 9.24 -11.36
C GLU A 139 -4.09 10.74 -11.07
N ILE A 140 -3.65 11.52 -12.06
CA ILE A 140 -3.65 12.98 -11.99
C ILE A 140 -5.07 13.49 -11.73
N LYS A 141 -6.05 13.05 -12.54
CA LYS A 141 -7.44 13.50 -12.39
C LYS A 141 -8.06 13.08 -11.05
N ALA A 142 -7.73 11.90 -10.53
CA ALA A 142 -8.21 11.44 -9.23
C ALA A 142 -7.60 12.22 -8.05
N THR A 143 -6.34 12.65 -8.16
CA THR A 143 -5.63 13.37 -7.08
C THR A 143 -5.74 14.89 -7.18
N PHE A 144 -6.10 15.42 -8.36
CA PHE A 144 -6.20 16.85 -8.64
C PHE A 144 -7.06 17.65 -7.63
N PRO A 145 -8.23 17.17 -7.16
CA PRO A 145 -9.03 17.92 -6.20
C PRO A 145 -8.28 18.25 -4.91
N VAL A 146 -7.40 17.35 -4.47
CA VAL A 146 -6.55 17.54 -3.29
C VAL A 146 -5.35 18.43 -3.62
N LEU A 147 -4.64 18.12 -4.71
CA LEU A 147 -3.35 18.72 -5.04
C LEU A 147 -3.45 20.17 -5.56
N ARG A 148 -4.60 20.57 -6.12
CA ARG A 148 -4.80 21.93 -6.64
C ARG A 148 -4.79 23.03 -5.58
N ASN A 149 -4.99 22.69 -4.30
CA ASN A 149 -5.04 23.66 -3.21
C ASN A 149 -3.92 23.38 -2.17
N PRO A 150 -2.87 24.20 -2.12
CA PRO A 150 -1.76 24.03 -1.17
C PRO A 150 -2.18 24.01 0.30
N ALA A 151 -3.29 24.66 0.66
CA ALA A 151 -3.82 24.63 2.04
C ALA A 151 -4.20 23.21 2.50
N ASN A 152 -4.39 22.27 1.57
CA ASN A 152 -4.67 20.88 1.87
C ASN A 152 -3.45 20.11 2.39
N LEU A 153 -2.22 20.64 2.26
CA LEU A 153 -0.98 19.97 2.68
C LEU A 153 -1.02 19.49 4.13
N HIS A 154 -1.72 20.21 5.00
CA HIS A 154 -1.79 19.94 6.43
C HIS A 154 -3.16 19.39 6.86
N ARG A 155 -4.07 19.09 5.93
CA ARG A 155 -5.47 18.75 6.22
C ARG A 155 -5.76 17.27 5.97
N ALA A 156 -6.78 16.78 6.67
CA ALA A 156 -7.55 15.64 6.22
C ALA A 156 -8.60 16.16 5.23
N VAL A 157 -8.52 15.73 3.98
CA VAL A 157 -9.35 16.25 2.89
C VAL A 157 -10.51 15.29 2.64
N PRO A 158 -11.76 15.72 2.82
CA PRO A 158 -12.90 14.87 2.52
C PRO A 158 -12.95 14.58 1.02
N ILE A 159 -13.45 13.40 0.68
CA ILE A 159 -13.72 13.00 -0.70
C ILE A 159 -15.22 13.11 -0.96
N THR A 160 -15.62 13.73 -2.06
CA THR A 160 -17.04 13.76 -2.45
C THR A 160 -17.43 12.44 -3.10
N GLU A 161 -18.72 12.07 -3.06
CA GLU A 161 -19.23 10.86 -3.71
C GLU A 161 -18.85 10.80 -5.21
N LYS A 162 -18.87 11.93 -5.91
CA LYS A 162 -18.47 12.01 -7.33
C LYS A 162 -16.98 11.70 -7.53
N GLU A 163 -16.12 12.22 -6.66
CA GLU A 163 -14.69 11.96 -6.69
C GLU A 163 -14.38 10.51 -6.29
N PHE A 164 -15.07 10.00 -5.26
CA PHE A 164 -14.99 8.61 -4.84
C PHE A 164 -15.38 7.67 -5.97
N ARG A 165 -16.49 7.97 -6.65
CA ARG A 165 -16.93 7.25 -7.83
C ARG A 165 -15.90 7.26 -8.93
N TYR A 166 -15.33 8.41 -9.25
CA TYR A 166 -14.31 8.48 -10.29
C TYR A 166 -13.03 7.70 -9.93
N ALA A 167 -12.60 7.78 -8.66
CA ALA A 167 -11.34 7.24 -8.19
C ALA A 167 -11.37 5.75 -7.83
N PHE A 168 -12.49 5.24 -7.30
CA PHE A 168 -12.56 3.90 -6.70
C PHE A 168 -13.63 3.00 -7.32
N THR A 169 -14.76 3.56 -7.73
CA THR A 169 -15.96 2.79 -8.14
C THR A 169 -16.49 3.21 -9.51
N ASN A 170 -15.58 3.57 -10.43
CA ASN A 170 -15.92 4.16 -11.73
C ASN A 170 -16.63 3.21 -12.70
N ASN A 171 -16.55 1.90 -12.42
CA ASN A 171 -17.16 0.84 -13.18
C ASN A 171 -18.29 0.13 -12.38
N LEU A 172 -18.79 0.81 -11.34
CA LEU A 172 -20.05 0.48 -10.66
C LEU A 172 -21.19 1.40 -11.16
N SER A 173 -22.43 0.90 -11.04
CA SER A 173 -23.61 1.76 -11.18
C SER A 173 -23.62 2.86 -10.10
N PRO A 174 -24.37 3.95 -10.29
CA PRO A 174 -24.49 5.00 -9.27
C PRO A 174 -24.89 4.46 -7.89
N ASP A 175 -25.87 3.56 -7.84
CA ASP A 175 -26.40 3.02 -6.59
C ASP A 175 -25.41 2.08 -5.89
N GLU A 176 -24.71 1.24 -6.65
CA GLU A 176 -23.65 0.39 -6.11
C GLU A 176 -22.47 1.22 -5.59
N SER A 177 -22.06 2.23 -6.37
CA SER A 177 -21.02 3.18 -5.97
C SER A 177 -21.41 3.88 -4.67
N LYS A 178 -22.66 4.35 -4.56
CA LYS A 178 -23.16 5.00 -3.36
C LYS A 178 -23.12 4.07 -2.14
N ARG A 179 -23.52 2.80 -2.29
CA ARG A 179 -23.42 1.81 -1.19
C ARG A 179 -21.98 1.56 -0.75
N VAL A 180 -21.01 1.61 -1.66
CA VAL A 180 -19.58 1.47 -1.32
C VAL A 180 -19.05 2.74 -0.66
N ASP A 181 -19.41 3.92 -1.18
CA ASP A 181 -19.10 5.22 -0.59
C ASP A 181 -19.62 5.31 0.84
N ASP A 182 -20.91 5.04 1.05
CA ASP A 182 -21.58 5.04 2.36
C ASP A 182 -20.92 4.08 3.36
N ARG A 183 -20.25 3.01 2.89
CA ARG A 183 -19.59 2.03 3.77
C ARG A 183 -18.12 2.33 4.05
N TYR A 184 -17.41 2.94 3.11
CA TYR A 184 -15.95 2.95 3.15
C TYR A 184 -15.33 4.34 3.04
N ALA A 185 -15.97 5.31 2.38
CA ALA A 185 -15.35 6.60 2.12
C ALA A 185 -14.94 7.32 3.41
N VAL A 186 -13.65 7.65 3.53
CA VAL A 186 -13.07 8.47 4.60
C VAL A 186 -12.25 9.61 3.99
N PRO A 187 -12.00 10.70 4.75
CA PRO A 187 -11.04 11.71 4.35
C PRO A 187 -9.66 11.11 4.08
N VAL A 188 -8.88 11.78 3.23
CA VAL A 188 -7.48 11.40 2.93
C VAL A 188 -6.52 12.40 3.52
N SER A 189 -5.37 11.96 4.01
CA SER A 189 -4.31 12.90 4.38
C SER A 189 -3.76 13.61 3.15
N GLY A 190 -3.94 14.92 3.06
CA GLY A 190 -3.40 15.72 1.97
C GLY A 190 -1.88 15.62 1.90
N ARG A 191 -1.20 15.60 3.06
CA ARG A 191 0.26 15.50 3.13
C ARG A 191 0.82 14.30 2.37
N ILE A 192 0.19 13.13 2.47
CA ILE A 192 0.61 11.92 1.74
C ILE A 192 0.49 12.14 0.24
N LEU A 193 -0.63 12.69 -0.21
CA LEU A 193 -0.87 12.94 -1.64
C LEU A 193 0.12 13.97 -2.19
N PHE A 194 0.44 15.05 -1.45
CA PHE A 194 1.48 16.00 -1.84
C PHE A 194 2.86 15.33 -1.89
N GLN A 195 3.20 14.50 -0.90
CA GLN A 195 4.49 13.79 -0.87
C GLN A 195 4.64 12.78 -2.00
N GLY A 196 3.55 12.13 -2.43
CA GLY A 196 3.54 11.25 -3.60
C GLY A 196 3.56 12.04 -4.92
N GLY A 197 2.62 12.96 -5.10
CA GLY A 197 2.43 13.71 -6.35
C GLY A 197 3.62 14.58 -6.74
N PHE A 198 4.35 15.12 -5.76
CA PHE A 198 5.55 15.94 -6.00
C PHE A 198 6.87 15.18 -5.74
N ALA A 199 6.84 13.85 -5.58
CA ALA A 199 8.02 13.04 -5.24
C ALA A 199 9.21 13.25 -6.20
N ASN A 200 8.92 13.35 -7.49
CA ASN A 200 9.97 13.45 -8.52
C ASN A 200 10.68 14.81 -8.52
N VAL A 201 9.98 15.89 -8.19
CA VAL A 201 10.54 17.25 -8.14
C VAL A 201 11.08 17.64 -6.77
N ALA A 202 10.65 16.98 -5.70
CA ALA A 202 11.16 17.22 -4.35
C ALA A 202 12.57 16.62 -4.17
N PRO A 203 13.60 17.40 -3.78
CA PRO A 203 14.94 16.88 -3.54
C PRO A 203 14.96 15.82 -2.44
N ASN A 204 14.25 16.04 -1.33
CA ASN A 204 14.19 15.12 -0.19
C ASN A 204 12.80 14.47 -0.09
N ALA A 205 12.36 13.82 -1.17
CA ALA A 205 11.06 13.16 -1.19
C ALA A 205 10.98 12.05 -0.13
N ALA A 206 9.87 12.00 0.60
CA ALA A 206 9.62 10.98 1.61
C ALA A 206 9.44 9.57 1.01
N THR A 207 9.19 9.48 -0.30
CA THR A 207 9.09 8.24 -1.08
C THR A 207 10.37 7.93 -1.85
N ARG A 208 11.53 8.46 -1.41
CA ARG A 208 12.84 8.10 -1.96
C ARG A 208 13.10 6.60 -1.75
N TYR A 209 13.49 5.93 -2.83
CA TYR A 209 13.70 4.49 -2.90
C TYR A 209 15.01 4.21 -3.65
N ASN A 210 15.83 3.28 -3.16
CA ASN A 210 17.07 2.91 -3.82
C ASN A 210 16.82 1.80 -4.86
N PHE A 211 16.77 2.16 -6.14
CA PHE A 211 16.61 1.16 -7.21
C PHE A 211 17.78 0.19 -7.33
N ALA A 212 19.00 0.62 -6.96
CA ALA A 212 20.22 -0.17 -7.04
C ALA A 212 20.50 -0.99 -5.78
N ASN A 213 19.52 -1.14 -4.89
CA ASN A 213 19.66 -1.95 -3.69
C ASN A 213 19.53 -3.45 -4.01
N ASP A 214 20.66 -4.11 -4.22
CA ASP A 214 20.75 -5.55 -4.47
C ASP A 214 20.55 -6.41 -3.21
N ASP A 215 20.54 -5.77 -2.03
CA ASP A 215 20.28 -6.38 -0.74
C ASP A 215 18.77 -6.55 -0.44
N ARG A 216 17.89 -6.03 -1.30
CA ARG A 216 16.44 -6.05 -1.11
C ARG A 216 15.83 -7.42 -1.44
N ALA A 217 14.80 -7.79 -0.68
CA ALA A 217 14.04 -9.01 -0.94
C ALA A 217 13.08 -8.88 -2.15
N PRO A 218 12.74 -9.99 -2.86
CA PRO A 218 13.21 -11.35 -2.62
C PRO A 218 14.67 -11.49 -3.07
N ARG A 219 15.54 -11.95 -2.18
CA ARG A 219 16.90 -12.30 -2.57
C ARG A 219 16.83 -13.65 -3.26
N GLU A 220 17.30 -13.74 -4.50
CA GLU A 220 17.83 -15.01 -4.96
C GLU A 220 18.99 -15.34 -4.05
N ARG A 221 18.84 -16.39 -3.27
CA ARG A 221 19.92 -17.01 -2.51
C ARG A 221 20.92 -17.67 -3.45
N ARG A 222 21.38 -17.02 -4.51
CA ARG A 222 22.22 -17.67 -5.53
C ARG A 222 23.49 -18.24 -4.87
N LYS A 223 24.11 -17.49 -3.96
CA LYS A 223 25.28 -17.94 -3.18
C LYS A 223 24.97 -19.06 -2.16
N GLU A 224 23.81 -19.02 -1.51
CA GLU A 224 23.42 -20.06 -0.54
C GLU A 224 22.93 -21.34 -1.25
N CYS A 225 22.32 -21.22 -2.44
CA CYS A 225 21.97 -22.34 -3.32
C CYS A 225 23.22 -22.94 -3.99
N GLU A 226 24.20 -22.13 -4.40
CA GLU A 226 25.50 -22.60 -4.91
C GLU A 226 26.29 -23.31 -3.81
N ALA A 227 26.25 -22.81 -2.56
CA ALA A 227 26.85 -23.48 -1.41
C ALA A 227 26.17 -24.82 -1.08
N LEU A 228 24.83 -24.86 -1.09
CA LEU A 228 24.06 -26.08 -0.87
C LEU A 228 24.21 -27.10 -2.02
N ALA A 229 24.35 -26.65 -3.27
CA ALA A 229 24.63 -27.52 -4.41
C ALA A 229 26.06 -28.09 -4.36
N GLY A 230 27.04 -27.27 -3.94
CA GLY A 230 28.41 -27.71 -3.71
C GLY A 230 28.55 -28.78 -2.63
N ASP A 231 27.76 -28.70 -1.55
CA ASP A 231 27.74 -29.71 -0.48
C ASP A 231 26.95 -30.98 -0.86
N LEU A 232 26.09 -30.92 -1.89
CA LEU A 232 25.31 -32.07 -2.38
C LEU A 232 25.95 -32.79 -3.57
N GLY A 233 27.12 -32.33 -4.04
CA GLY A 233 27.90 -33.02 -5.08
C GLY A 233 27.21 -33.11 -6.44
N VAL A 234 26.42 -32.09 -6.82
CA VAL A 234 25.84 -31.94 -8.18
C VAL A 234 26.46 -30.74 -8.88
#